data_AF-A0A1V1V2S5-F1
#
_entry.id   AF-A0A1V1V2S5-F1
#
_cell.length_a   1.000
_cell.length_b   1.000
_cell.length_c   1.000
_cell.angle_alpha   90.00
_cell.angle_beta   90.00
_cell.angle_gamma   90.00
#
_symmetry.space_group_name_H-M   'P 1'
#
loop_
_entity.id
_entity.type
_entity.pdbx_description
1 polymer ?
#
loop_
_entity_poly.entity_id
_entity_poly.type
_entity_poly.pdbx_seq_one_letter_code
_entity_poly.pdbx_strand_id
1 'polypeptide(L)'
;MTDAIEQTDPSLSSDGANPTPEQAAATTAQQDPTQASTEQAKSPSEAEKTPEQIAEVAKAEAEAARAVVHAEASAYGVNIDDDAKAALGLSEADDPIIKGLTEIAAKSGMTQGAVDDFLKTAAEMAKAGLFDTGFDPAVEMAALGENAAGRRREVEIFADALKARGEGFDDGMHQELMSLSPTANGVKLVEFFRKLAGPAGEIVAPDKGGPTAKDEALAKWREQRVDPRYETDKDFRRATEKLFADAHR
;
A
#
# COMPACT_ATOMS: atom_id res chain seq x y z
N MET A 1 29.96 50.49 -17.54
CA MET A 1 28.70 50.29 -18.28
C MET A 1 27.76 49.62 -17.28
N THR A 2 27.08 50.43 -16.43
CA THR A 2 25.69 50.95 -16.60
C THR A 2 24.68 49.81 -16.50
N ASP A 3 23.65 49.76 -15.66
CA ASP A 3 22.98 50.62 -14.64
C ASP A 3 22.13 49.63 -13.78
N ALA A 4 21.93 49.72 -12.46
CA ALA A 4 21.25 50.72 -11.63
C ALA A 4 19.74 50.93 -11.93
N ILE A 5 18.86 50.28 -11.15
CA ILE A 5 17.48 50.70 -10.72
C ILE A 5 17.20 49.86 -9.46
N GLU A 6 17.17 50.30 -8.19
CA GLU A 6 16.64 51.46 -7.45
C GLU A 6 15.10 51.51 -7.28
N GLN A 7 14.69 51.17 -6.05
CA GLN A 7 13.58 51.69 -5.21
C GLN A 7 12.15 51.80 -5.78
N THR A 8 11.16 51.35 -5.00
CA THR A 8 10.39 52.24 -4.10
C THR A 8 9.32 51.48 -3.30
N ASP A 9 9.39 51.60 -1.98
CA ASP A 9 8.24 51.54 -1.07
C ASP A 9 7.31 52.74 -1.33
N PRO A 10 6.04 52.62 -0.93
CA PRO A 10 5.45 53.70 -0.16
C PRO A 10 4.74 53.22 1.11
N SER A 11 5.18 53.78 2.24
CA SER A 11 4.40 53.87 3.48
C SER A 11 3.14 54.70 3.27
N LEU A 12 2.04 54.32 3.91
CA LEU A 12 1.00 55.25 4.34
C LEU A 12 0.69 55.00 5.82
N SER A 13 1.11 55.97 6.62
CA SER A 13 0.71 56.22 8.01
C SER A 13 -0.68 56.86 8.11
N SER A 14 -1.15 56.88 9.36
CA SER A 14 -2.21 57.72 9.96
C SER A 14 -3.61 57.08 9.93
N ASP A 15 -4.46 57.19 10.95
CA ASP A 15 -4.41 57.88 12.23
C ASP A 15 -5.62 57.39 13.05
N GLY A 16 -5.61 57.62 14.36
CA GLY A 16 -6.85 57.97 15.06
C GLY A 16 -7.53 56.91 15.94
N ALA A 17 -7.30 57.11 17.24
CA ALA A 17 -8.31 57.14 18.31
C ALA A 17 -8.78 55.82 18.94
N ASN A 18 -8.14 55.51 20.07
CA ASN A 18 -8.83 55.09 21.29
C ASN A 18 -9.26 56.37 22.06
N PRO A 19 -10.42 56.39 22.76
CA PRO A 19 -10.33 56.28 24.22
C PRO A 19 -11.43 55.43 24.88
N THR A 20 -10.99 54.58 25.81
CA THR A 20 -11.31 54.44 27.26
C THR A 20 -12.62 54.99 27.89
N PRO A 21 -13.00 54.57 29.12
CA PRO A 21 -14.32 54.06 29.49
C PRO A 21 -15.08 55.00 30.46
N GLU A 22 -16.34 54.70 30.77
CA GLU A 22 -17.01 55.36 31.90
C GLU A 22 -17.88 54.41 32.72
N GLN A 23 -17.66 54.52 34.04
CA GLN A 23 -18.28 53.82 35.16
C GLN A 23 -19.72 54.29 35.40
N ALA A 24 -20.52 53.46 36.07
CA ALA A 24 -21.24 53.77 37.32
C ALA A 24 -22.28 52.66 37.57
N ALA A 25 -22.08 51.79 38.56
CA ALA A 25 -22.32 51.99 39.99
C ALA A 25 -23.78 51.73 40.42
N ALA A 26 -23.86 50.81 41.37
CA ALA A 26 -25.01 50.25 42.06
C ALA A 26 -25.99 51.26 42.66
N THR A 27 -27.24 50.82 42.86
CA THR A 27 -28.03 51.20 44.02
C THR A 27 -28.85 50.02 44.51
N THR A 28 -28.62 49.71 45.78
CA THR A 28 -29.26 48.71 46.63
C THR A 28 -30.62 49.21 47.14
N ALA A 29 -31.60 48.32 47.26
CA ALA A 29 -32.68 48.48 48.22
C ALA A 29 -33.14 47.10 48.75
N GLN A 30 -32.79 46.84 50.00
CA GLN A 30 -33.37 45.80 50.87
C GLN A 30 -34.85 46.09 51.13
N GLN A 31 -35.68 45.04 51.19
CA GLN A 31 -36.40 44.63 52.41
C GLN A 31 -37.25 43.36 52.19
N ASP A 32 -36.82 42.28 52.84
CA ASP A 32 -37.65 41.16 53.36
C ASP A 32 -38.38 41.64 54.65
N PRO A 33 -39.31 40.89 55.30
CA PRO A 33 -39.67 39.48 55.11
C PRO A 33 -41.19 39.17 55.13
N THR A 34 -41.61 38.00 54.63
CA THR A 34 -42.57 37.07 55.30
C THR A 34 -42.61 35.73 54.56
N GLN A 35 -41.91 34.75 55.14
CA GLN A 35 -42.20 33.33 55.31
C GLN A 35 -42.97 32.50 54.23
N ALA A 36 -42.20 31.56 53.68
CA ALA A 36 -42.47 30.12 53.62
C ALA A 36 -43.58 29.58 52.70
N SER A 37 -43.16 29.09 51.52
CA SER A 37 -43.30 27.65 51.25
C SER A 37 -42.26 27.23 50.19
N THR A 38 -41.51 26.19 50.51
CA THR A 38 -40.53 25.51 49.68
C THR A 38 -41.14 24.99 48.37
N GLU A 39 -40.65 25.43 47.22
CA GLU A 39 -40.69 24.62 46.01
C GLU A 39 -39.34 24.71 45.30
N GLN A 40 -38.74 23.54 45.13
CA GLN A 40 -37.39 23.31 44.65
C GLN A 40 -37.13 23.99 43.32
N ALA A 41 -35.95 24.62 43.24
CA ALA A 41 -35.25 24.89 42.00
C ALA A 41 -35.18 23.62 41.16
N LYS A 42 -35.89 23.58 40.03
CA LYS A 42 -35.46 22.78 38.89
C LYS A 42 -34.32 23.55 38.23
N SER A 43 -33.10 23.05 38.42
CA SER A 43 -32.00 23.28 37.49
C SER A 43 -32.50 23.14 36.05
N PRO A 44 -32.02 23.96 35.09
CA PRO A 44 -32.23 23.67 33.69
C PRO A 44 -31.59 22.31 33.41
N SER A 45 -32.43 21.29 33.31
CA SER A 45 -32.05 19.97 32.83
C SER A 45 -31.29 20.17 31.54
N GLU A 46 -30.06 19.65 31.47
CA GLU A 46 -29.49 19.24 30.19
C GLU A 46 -30.58 18.45 29.48
N ALA A 47 -31.13 19.03 28.41
CA ALA A 47 -32.11 18.34 27.60
C ALA A 47 -31.37 17.14 27.01
N GLU A 48 -31.77 15.92 27.40
CA GLU A 48 -31.32 14.69 26.77
C GLU A 48 -31.54 14.84 25.26
N LYS A 49 -30.43 14.98 24.52
CA LYS A 49 -30.47 15.08 23.06
C LYS A 49 -31.14 13.82 22.53
N THR A 50 -32.13 14.01 21.66
CA THR A 50 -32.76 12.88 20.96
C THR A 50 -31.73 12.12 20.13
N PRO A 51 -31.94 10.82 19.83
CA PRO A 51 -31.06 10.06 18.94
C PRO A 51 -30.80 10.75 17.59
N GLU A 52 -31.80 11.47 17.08
CA GLU A 52 -31.72 12.25 15.84
C GLU A 52 -30.77 13.46 15.98
N GLN A 53 -30.87 14.21 17.09
CA GLN A 53 -29.95 15.32 17.39
C GLN A 53 -28.53 14.83 17.66
N ILE A 54 -28.35 13.65 18.25
CA ILE A 54 -27.03 13.02 18.44
C ILE A 54 -26.44 12.67 17.07
N ALA A 55 -27.23 12.09 16.16
CA ALA A 55 -26.79 11.74 14.82
C ALA A 55 -26.44 12.98 13.97
N GLU A 56 -27.20 14.06 14.08
CA GLU A 56 -26.95 15.32 13.36
C GLU A 56 -25.65 15.99 13.83
N VAL A 57 -25.40 16.04 15.14
CA VAL A 57 -24.14 16.54 15.70
C VAL A 57 -22.96 15.69 15.24
N ALA A 58 -23.08 14.36 15.29
CA ALA A 58 -22.03 13.46 14.84
C ALA A 58 -21.71 13.63 13.34
N LYS A 59 -22.74 13.85 12.51
CA LYS A 59 -22.56 14.14 11.09
C LYS A 59 -21.83 15.46 10.87
N ALA A 60 -22.22 16.52 11.58
CA ALA A 60 -21.58 17.82 11.47
C ALA A 60 -20.11 17.77 11.92
N GLU A 61 -19.79 17.03 12.98
CA GLU A 61 -18.42 16.82 13.45
C GLU A 61 -17.58 16.03 12.42
N ALA A 62 -18.17 15.00 11.79
CA ALA A 62 -17.49 14.24 10.73
C ALA A 62 -17.23 15.09 9.48
N GLU A 63 -18.18 15.94 9.08
CA GLU A 63 -17.99 16.89 7.97
C GLU A 63 -16.91 17.93 8.29
N ALA A 64 -16.90 18.46 9.52
CA ALA A 64 -15.87 19.38 9.98
C ALA A 64 -14.48 18.74 9.98
N ALA A 65 -14.35 17.49 10.46
CA ALA A 65 -13.09 16.75 10.43
C ALA A 65 -12.58 16.53 9.00
N ARG A 66 -13.48 16.23 8.05
CA ARG A 66 -13.14 16.08 6.63
C ARG A 66 -12.74 17.40 5.95
N ALA A 67 -13.19 18.55 6.47
CA ALA A 67 -12.84 19.86 5.91
C ALA A 67 -11.46 20.37 6.36
N VAL A 68 -10.81 19.71 7.33
CA VAL A 68 -9.50 20.12 7.84
C VAL A 68 -8.43 19.97 6.77
N VAL A 69 -7.60 21.00 6.60
CA VAL A 69 -6.34 20.95 5.85
C VAL A 69 -5.21 20.85 6.88
N HIS A 70 -4.39 19.81 6.78
CA HIS A 70 -3.27 19.63 7.68
C HIS A 70 -1.98 20.21 7.08
N ALA A 71 -1.25 20.96 7.91
CA ALA A 71 0.04 21.53 7.53
C ALA A 71 1.16 20.47 7.43
N GLU A 72 1.07 19.42 8.25
CA GLU A 72 2.05 18.35 8.34
C GLU A 72 1.48 17.05 7.78
N ALA A 73 2.31 16.30 7.03
CA ALA A 73 1.92 15.04 6.41
C ALA A 73 1.46 13.99 7.44
N SER A 74 2.12 13.93 8.60
CA SER A 74 1.81 12.98 9.67
C SER A 74 0.46 13.23 10.37
N ALA A 75 -0.16 14.38 10.14
CA ALA A 75 -1.45 14.71 10.71
C ALA A 75 -2.64 14.24 9.85
N TYR A 76 -2.40 13.81 8.61
CA TYR A 76 -3.44 13.17 7.79
C TYR A 76 -3.71 11.75 8.29
N GLY A 77 -4.99 11.42 8.42
CA GLY A 77 -5.44 10.06 8.73
C GLY A 77 -5.59 9.19 7.49
N VAL A 78 -5.54 7.87 7.67
CA VAL A 78 -5.92 6.87 6.65
C VAL A 78 -7.29 6.30 7.02
N ASN A 79 -8.36 6.95 6.56
CA ASN A 79 -9.74 6.62 6.95
C ASN A 79 -10.44 5.71 5.91
N ILE A 80 -9.87 4.52 5.68
CA ILE A 80 -10.44 3.48 4.82
C ILE A 80 -10.62 2.17 5.59
N ASP A 81 -11.62 1.37 5.18
CA ASP A 81 -11.88 0.05 5.76
C ASP A 81 -10.79 -0.97 5.40
N ASP A 82 -10.78 -2.10 6.12
CA ASP A 82 -9.73 -3.11 5.95
C ASP A 82 -9.77 -3.80 4.58
N ASP A 83 -10.95 -3.92 3.95
CA ASP A 83 -11.08 -4.45 2.59
C ASP A 83 -10.44 -3.50 1.56
N ALA A 84 -10.60 -2.19 1.75
CA ALA A 84 -9.97 -1.17 0.93
C ALA A 84 -8.45 -1.11 1.14
N LYS A 85 -7.97 -1.27 2.38
CA LYS A 85 -6.52 -1.41 2.66
C LYS A 85 -5.95 -2.64 1.96
N ALA A 86 -6.62 -3.78 2.08
CA ALA A 86 -6.22 -5.03 1.44
C ALA A 86 -6.19 -4.89 -0.09
N ALA A 87 -7.20 -4.27 -0.69
CA ALA A 87 -7.25 -4.03 -2.14
C ALA A 87 -6.10 -3.12 -2.64
N LEU A 88 -5.65 -2.19 -1.80
CA LEU A 88 -4.52 -1.30 -2.10
C LEU A 88 -3.16 -1.89 -1.71
N GLY A 89 -3.12 -3.08 -1.11
CA GLY A 89 -1.90 -3.70 -0.60
C GLY A 89 -1.26 -2.97 0.58
N LEU A 90 -2.03 -2.15 1.30
CA LEU A 90 -1.54 -1.35 2.43
C LEU A 90 -1.46 -2.21 3.68
N SER A 91 -0.25 -2.48 4.17
CA SER A 91 -0.06 -3.34 5.35
C SER A 91 0.04 -2.58 6.68
N GLU A 92 0.39 -1.29 6.69
CA GLU A 92 0.58 -0.49 7.92
C GLU A 92 0.40 1.02 7.68
N ALA A 93 0.33 1.81 8.77
CA ALA A 93 0.25 3.28 8.71
C ALA A 93 1.50 3.95 8.08
N ASP A 94 2.64 3.27 8.06
CA ASP A 94 3.92 3.73 7.49
C ASP A 94 4.13 3.32 6.02
N ASP A 95 3.06 2.98 5.30
CA ASP A 95 3.15 2.61 3.89
C ASP A 95 3.75 3.76 3.03
N PRO A 96 4.76 3.49 2.16
CA PRO A 96 5.39 4.51 1.33
C PRO A 96 4.41 5.28 0.42
N ILE A 97 3.33 4.64 -0.04
CA ILE A 97 2.30 5.25 -0.87
C ILE A 97 1.51 6.25 -0.04
N ILE A 98 1.11 5.86 1.18
CA ILE A 98 0.43 6.74 2.12
C ILE A 98 1.32 7.93 2.47
N LYS A 99 2.59 7.69 2.79
CA LYS A 99 3.55 8.75 3.10
C LYS A 99 3.71 9.74 1.95
N GLY A 100 3.88 9.25 0.72
CA GLY A 100 3.99 10.11 -0.46
C GLY A 100 2.71 10.92 -0.70
N LEU A 101 1.54 10.29 -0.55
CA LEU A 101 0.25 10.94 -0.70
C LEU A 101 0.04 12.06 0.34
N THR A 102 0.31 11.79 1.62
CA THR A 102 0.10 12.78 2.69
C THR A 102 1.10 13.93 2.62
N GLU A 103 2.33 13.69 2.14
CA GLU A 103 3.30 14.75 1.84
C GLU A 103 2.81 15.67 0.70
N ILE A 104 2.22 15.09 -0.36
CA ILE A 104 1.65 15.87 -1.47
C ILE A 104 0.42 16.64 -0.98
N ALA A 105 -0.43 16.01 -0.15
CA ALA A 105 -1.62 16.62 0.41
C ALA A 105 -1.27 17.86 1.26
N ALA A 106 -0.28 17.74 2.16
CA ALA A 106 0.23 18.84 2.96
C ALA A 106 0.75 20.01 2.08
N LYS A 107 1.58 19.69 1.07
CA LYS A 107 2.14 20.71 0.16
C LYS A 107 1.09 21.39 -0.72
N SER A 108 0.04 20.67 -1.08
CA SER A 108 -1.00 21.15 -2.02
C SER A 108 -2.23 21.73 -1.32
N GLY A 109 -2.26 21.71 0.02
CA GLY A 109 -3.39 22.19 0.80
C GLY A 109 -4.66 21.37 0.62
N MET A 110 -4.53 20.04 0.43
CA MET A 110 -5.69 19.15 0.31
C MET A 110 -6.40 19.01 1.66
N THR A 111 -7.72 18.84 1.64
CA THR A 111 -8.48 18.53 2.86
C THR A 111 -8.34 17.04 3.20
N GLN A 112 -8.52 16.68 4.47
CA GLN A 112 -8.60 15.28 4.91
C GLN A 112 -9.64 14.50 4.10
N GLY A 113 -10.80 15.11 3.85
CA GLY A 113 -11.86 14.52 3.04
C GLY A 113 -11.46 14.23 1.60
N ALA A 114 -10.62 15.07 0.98
CA ALA A 114 -10.12 14.83 -0.36
C ALA A 114 -9.12 13.66 -0.42
N VAL A 115 -8.29 13.51 0.61
CA VAL A 115 -7.38 12.36 0.76
C VAL A 115 -8.20 11.08 0.98
N ASP A 116 -9.21 11.12 1.84
CA ASP A 116 -10.11 9.99 2.11
C ASP A 116 -10.85 9.54 0.83
N ASP A 117 -11.38 10.49 0.05
CA ASP A 117 -12.09 10.20 -1.21
C ASP A 117 -11.14 9.63 -2.28
N PHE A 118 -9.91 10.13 -2.35
CA PHE A 118 -8.89 9.55 -3.23
C PHE A 118 -8.62 8.09 -2.89
N LEU A 119 -8.36 7.78 -1.61
CA LEU A 119 -8.05 6.42 -1.17
C LEU A 119 -9.24 5.46 -1.41
N LYS A 120 -10.47 5.92 -1.18
CA LYS A 120 -11.68 5.14 -1.50
C LYS A 120 -11.79 4.86 -3.00
N THR A 121 -11.63 5.89 -3.83
CA THR A 121 -11.69 5.75 -5.29
C THR A 121 -10.58 4.82 -5.80
N ALA A 122 -9.36 4.95 -5.26
CA ALA A 122 -8.25 4.07 -5.61
C ALA A 122 -8.55 2.62 -5.22
N ALA A 123 -9.13 2.37 -4.04
CA ALA A 123 -9.54 1.04 -3.61
C ALA A 123 -10.66 0.46 -4.49
N GLU A 124 -11.63 1.26 -4.91
CA GLU A 124 -12.66 0.84 -5.87
C GLU A 124 -12.05 0.49 -7.23
N MET A 125 -11.10 1.29 -7.72
CA MET A 125 -10.35 1.01 -8.95
C MET A 125 -9.50 -0.27 -8.79
N ALA A 126 -8.95 -0.53 -7.61
CA ALA A 126 -8.20 -1.75 -7.32
C ALA A 126 -9.12 -2.98 -7.36
N LYS A 127 -10.26 -2.89 -6.68
CA LYS A 127 -11.33 -3.92 -6.71
C LYS A 127 -11.88 -4.14 -8.13
N ALA A 128 -11.86 -3.11 -8.98
CA ALA A 128 -12.25 -3.20 -10.39
C ALA A 128 -11.14 -3.78 -11.29
N GLY A 129 -10.02 -4.23 -10.73
CA GLY A 129 -8.93 -4.87 -11.47
C GLY A 129 -7.98 -3.89 -12.13
N LEU A 130 -8.05 -2.59 -11.83
CA LEU A 130 -7.15 -1.59 -12.43
C LEU A 130 -5.77 -1.57 -11.74
N PHE A 131 -5.71 -2.02 -10.49
CA PHE A 131 -4.47 -2.28 -9.76
C PHE A 131 -4.20 -3.78 -9.55
N ASP A 132 -5.06 -4.65 -10.06
CA ASP A 132 -4.96 -6.10 -9.91
C ASP A 132 -4.31 -6.71 -11.16
N THR A 133 -3.29 -7.55 -11.08
CA THR A 133 -2.85 -8.37 -9.95
C THR A 133 -1.33 -8.27 -9.82
N GLY A 134 -0.85 -7.84 -8.65
CA GLY A 134 0.49 -8.27 -8.23
C GLY A 134 0.61 -9.79 -8.37
N PHE A 135 1.80 -10.29 -8.66
CA PHE A 135 2.06 -11.72 -8.83
C PHE A 135 1.63 -12.51 -7.58
N ASP A 136 0.54 -13.28 -7.66
CA ASP A 136 0.13 -14.23 -6.63
C ASP A 136 0.54 -15.66 -7.05
N PRO A 137 1.55 -16.26 -6.39
CA PRO A 137 2.01 -17.60 -6.73
C PRO A 137 0.92 -18.67 -6.67
N ALA A 138 -0.02 -18.57 -5.72
CA ALA A 138 -1.06 -19.58 -5.51
C ALA A 138 -2.13 -19.51 -6.60
N VAL A 139 -2.57 -18.30 -6.97
CA VAL A 139 -3.51 -18.09 -8.09
C VAL A 139 -2.90 -18.55 -9.40
N GLU A 140 -1.64 -18.19 -9.66
CA GLU A 140 -0.92 -18.59 -10.87
C GLU A 140 -0.68 -20.12 -10.93
N MET A 141 -0.50 -20.78 -9.79
CA MET A 141 -0.41 -22.25 -9.74
C MET A 141 -1.77 -22.90 -10.03
N ALA A 142 -2.85 -22.40 -9.41
CA ALA A 142 -4.20 -22.89 -9.66
C ALA A 142 -4.60 -22.75 -11.14
N ALA A 143 -4.23 -21.63 -11.78
CA ALA A 143 -4.50 -21.35 -13.19
C ALA A 143 -3.78 -22.29 -14.19
N LEU A 144 -2.78 -23.05 -13.72
CA LEU A 144 -2.05 -24.06 -14.51
C LEU A 144 -2.57 -25.49 -14.32
N GLY A 145 -3.43 -25.73 -13.32
CA GLY A 145 -4.04 -27.03 -13.03
C GLY A 145 -3.16 -27.97 -12.21
N GLU A 146 -3.57 -29.25 -12.11
CA GLU A 146 -2.96 -30.25 -11.21
C GLU A 146 -1.45 -30.45 -11.40
N ASN A 147 -0.91 -30.22 -12.61
CA ASN A 147 0.52 -30.34 -12.91
C ASN A 147 1.23 -28.98 -13.06
N ALA A 148 0.83 -27.96 -12.30
CA ALA A 148 1.41 -26.63 -12.39
C ALA A 148 2.94 -26.60 -12.21
N ALA A 149 3.45 -27.30 -11.19
CA ALA A 149 4.89 -27.34 -10.89
C ALA A 149 5.70 -27.96 -12.04
N GLY A 150 5.23 -29.07 -12.61
CA GLY A 150 5.88 -29.73 -13.74
C GLY A 150 5.92 -28.83 -14.98
N ARG A 151 4.81 -28.17 -15.29
CA ARG A 151 4.71 -27.26 -16.45
C ARG A 151 5.63 -26.05 -16.33
N ARG A 152 5.75 -25.45 -15.14
CA ARG A 152 6.74 -24.38 -14.89
C ARG A 152 8.16 -24.87 -15.09
N ARG A 153 8.46 -26.06 -14.54
CA ARG A 153 9.78 -26.68 -14.66
C ARG A 153 10.18 -26.96 -16.11
N GLU A 154 9.23 -27.34 -16.96
CA GLU A 154 9.49 -27.53 -18.39
C GLU A 154 9.92 -26.24 -19.11
N VAL A 155 9.39 -25.09 -18.69
CA VAL A 155 9.80 -23.77 -19.23
C VAL A 155 11.23 -23.44 -18.79
N GLU A 156 11.60 -23.73 -17.55
CA GLU A 156 12.97 -23.52 -17.07
C GLU A 156 13.97 -24.40 -17.83
N ILE A 157 13.65 -25.70 -17.98
CA ILE A 157 14.47 -26.64 -18.75
C ILE A 157 14.61 -26.18 -20.20
N PHE A 158 13.55 -25.61 -20.77
CA PHE A 158 13.60 -25.03 -22.11
C PHE A 158 14.57 -23.86 -22.21
N ALA A 159 14.48 -22.90 -21.29
CA ALA A 159 15.36 -21.74 -21.27
C ALA A 159 16.83 -22.16 -21.12
N ASP A 160 17.11 -23.09 -20.21
CA ASP A 160 18.46 -23.62 -19.98
C ASP A 160 19.00 -24.36 -21.23
N ALA A 161 18.15 -25.14 -21.90
CA ALA A 161 18.53 -25.84 -23.13
C ALA A 161 18.84 -24.87 -24.29
N LEU A 162 18.07 -23.78 -24.44
CA LEU A 162 18.34 -22.75 -25.44
C LEU A 162 19.67 -22.04 -25.19
N LYS A 163 19.94 -21.68 -23.93
CA LYS A 163 21.22 -21.09 -23.52
C LYS A 163 22.40 -22.02 -23.77
N ALA A 164 22.25 -23.31 -23.46
CA ALA A 164 23.28 -24.31 -23.66
C ALA A 164 23.63 -24.54 -25.15
N ARG A 165 22.69 -24.33 -26.07
CA ARG A 165 22.96 -24.43 -27.51
C ARG A 165 23.87 -23.32 -28.04
N GLY A 166 23.91 -22.16 -27.37
CA GLY A 166 24.81 -21.07 -27.72
C GLY A 166 24.56 -20.43 -29.10
N GLU A 167 23.38 -20.64 -29.69
CA GLU A 167 22.99 -20.15 -31.03
C GLU A 167 22.50 -18.68 -31.01
N GLY A 168 23.19 -17.82 -30.26
CA GLY A 168 22.83 -16.41 -30.11
C GLY A 168 21.73 -16.12 -29.07
N PHE A 169 21.31 -17.12 -28.29
CA PHE A 169 20.47 -16.94 -27.11
C PHE A 169 21.33 -16.52 -25.92
N ASP A 170 21.29 -15.23 -25.60
CA ASP A 170 22.15 -14.62 -24.58
C ASP A 170 21.54 -14.65 -23.15
N ASP A 171 22.30 -14.14 -22.18
CA ASP A 171 21.89 -14.09 -20.77
C ASP A 171 20.65 -13.23 -20.54
N GLY A 172 20.46 -12.15 -21.31
CA GLY A 172 19.29 -11.30 -21.21
C GLY A 172 18.04 -12.03 -21.69
N MET A 173 18.10 -12.66 -22.86
CA MET A 173 17.01 -13.47 -23.40
C MET A 173 16.67 -14.66 -22.48
N HIS A 174 17.68 -15.27 -21.85
CA HIS A 174 17.48 -16.31 -20.85
C HIS A 174 16.71 -15.80 -19.64
N GLN A 175 17.10 -14.65 -19.07
CA GLN A 175 16.41 -14.08 -17.92
C GLN A 175 14.97 -13.66 -18.25
N GLU A 176 14.73 -13.10 -19.43
CA GLU A 176 13.38 -12.75 -19.88
C GLU A 176 12.51 -14.01 -20.05
N LEU A 177 13.04 -15.10 -20.59
CA LEU A 177 12.29 -16.34 -20.69
C LEU A 177 12.03 -16.97 -19.32
N MET A 178 12.99 -16.87 -18.40
CA MET A 178 12.85 -17.34 -17.01
C MET A 178 11.83 -16.51 -16.22
N SER A 179 11.69 -15.21 -16.50
CA SER A 179 10.71 -14.34 -15.82
C SER A 179 9.26 -14.73 -16.13
N LEU A 180 9.04 -15.46 -17.23
CA LEU A 180 7.73 -15.97 -17.63
C LEU A 180 7.34 -17.25 -16.87
N SER A 181 8.30 -18.04 -16.38
CA SER A 181 8.05 -19.34 -15.75
C SER A 181 7.16 -19.29 -14.50
N PRO A 182 7.19 -18.23 -13.65
CA PRO A 182 6.32 -18.15 -12.49
C PRO A 182 4.86 -17.88 -12.86
N THR A 183 4.58 -17.32 -14.03
CA THR A 183 3.22 -16.89 -14.43
C THR A 183 2.52 -17.96 -15.28
N ALA A 184 1.23 -18.20 -15.04
CA ALA A 184 0.44 -19.15 -15.79
C ALA A 184 0.34 -18.77 -17.27
N ASN A 185 0.19 -17.47 -17.55
CA ASN A 185 0.12 -16.96 -18.92
C ASN A 185 1.48 -17.05 -19.62
N GLY A 186 2.59 -16.79 -18.92
CA GLY A 186 3.93 -16.97 -19.46
C GLY A 186 4.21 -18.42 -19.83
N VAL A 187 3.87 -19.38 -18.95
CA VAL A 187 3.99 -20.82 -19.24
C VAL A 187 3.15 -21.22 -20.45
N LYS A 188 1.87 -20.82 -20.51
CA LYS A 188 0.97 -21.11 -21.66
C LYS A 188 1.50 -20.50 -22.96
N LEU A 189 2.09 -19.30 -22.91
CA LEU A 189 2.67 -18.63 -24.06
C LEU A 189 3.90 -19.40 -24.61
N VAL A 190 4.79 -19.86 -23.73
CA VAL A 190 5.95 -20.66 -24.12
C VAL A 190 5.52 -22.00 -24.72
N GLU A 191 4.55 -22.69 -24.11
CA GLU A 191 3.97 -23.92 -24.67
C GLU A 191 3.37 -23.69 -26.06
N PHE A 192 2.68 -22.57 -26.26
CA PHE A 192 2.12 -22.19 -27.56
C PHE A 192 3.22 -21.98 -28.62
N PHE A 193 4.29 -21.25 -28.30
CA PHE A 193 5.41 -21.07 -29.22
C PHE A 193 6.12 -22.39 -29.55
N ARG A 194 6.30 -23.28 -28.57
CA ARG A 194 6.87 -24.61 -28.80
C ARG A 194 6.00 -25.45 -29.71
N LYS A 195 4.67 -25.38 -29.56
CA LYS A 195 3.72 -26.04 -30.47
C LYS A 195 3.82 -25.51 -31.91
N LEU A 196 4.01 -24.20 -32.08
CA LEU A 196 4.17 -23.58 -33.40
C LEU A 196 5.47 -23.96 -34.10
N ALA A 197 6.56 -24.17 -33.35
CA ALA A 197 7.86 -24.56 -33.89
C ALA A 197 7.91 -26.02 -34.41
N GLY A 198 6.83 -26.80 -34.26
CA GLY A 198 6.76 -28.19 -34.72
C GLY A 198 7.78 -29.10 -34.04
N PRO A 199 8.20 -30.22 -34.67
CA PRO A 199 9.20 -31.14 -34.09
C PRO A 199 10.55 -30.49 -33.77
N ALA A 200 10.86 -29.33 -34.36
CA ALA A 200 12.07 -28.55 -34.06
C ALA A 200 11.97 -27.77 -32.74
N GLY A 201 10.75 -27.53 -32.23
CA GLY A 201 10.46 -26.96 -30.91
C GLY A 201 10.34 -27.99 -29.79
N GLU A 202 10.41 -29.28 -30.12
CA GLU A 202 10.59 -30.33 -29.13
C GLU A 202 12.03 -30.26 -28.60
N ILE A 203 12.16 -29.85 -27.35
CA ILE A 203 13.28 -30.30 -26.56
C ILE A 203 13.07 -31.81 -26.44
N VAL A 204 14.08 -32.59 -26.80
CA VAL A 204 14.16 -33.97 -26.32
C VAL A 204 14.18 -33.85 -24.80
N ALA A 205 13.01 -34.08 -24.18
CA ALA A 205 12.93 -34.18 -22.73
C ALA A 205 14.02 -35.17 -22.30
N PRO A 206 14.79 -34.91 -21.24
CA PRO A 206 15.60 -35.97 -20.65
C PRO A 206 14.67 -37.17 -20.45
N ASP A 207 15.11 -38.32 -20.98
CA ASP A 207 14.31 -39.53 -21.15
C ASP A 207 13.36 -39.77 -19.98
N LYS A 208 12.08 -40.02 -20.30
CA LYS A 208 10.95 -40.35 -19.42
C LYS A 208 11.37 -40.79 -18.00
N GLY A 209 11.60 -39.82 -17.15
CA GLY A 209 11.73 -39.97 -15.72
C GLY A 209 11.18 -38.68 -15.15
N GLY A 210 10.44 -38.77 -14.04
CA GLY A 210 10.15 -37.57 -13.26
C GLY A 210 11.43 -36.85 -12.83
N PRO A 211 11.34 -35.82 -11.97
CA PRO A 211 12.50 -35.13 -11.45
C PRO A 211 13.57 -36.16 -11.09
N THR A 212 14.74 -36.09 -11.74
CA THR A 212 15.80 -37.02 -11.36
C THR A 212 16.18 -36.70 -9.92
N ALA A 213 16.71 -37.68 -9.18
CA ALA A 213 17.19 -37.42 -7.82
C ALA A 213 18.20 -36.23 -7.76
N LYS A 214 18.87 -35.95 -8.89
CA LYS A 214 19.76 -34.79 -9.06
C LYS A 214 18.98 -33.47 -9.21
N ASP A 215 17.90 -33.46 -9.99
CA ASP A 215 17.04 -32.29 -10.17
C ASP A 215 16.34 -31.89 -8.87
N GLU A 216 15.87 -32.87 -8.08
CA GLU A 216 15.26 -32.60 -6.77
C GLU A 216 16.27 -32.08 -5.76
N ALA A 217 17.51 -32.62 -5.78
CA ALA A 217 18.58 -32.16 -4.92
C ALA A 217 18.99 -30.72 -5.26
N LEU A 218 19.05 -30.37 -6.55
CA LEU A 218 19.37 -29.02 -6.99
C LEU A 218 18.26 -28.02 -6.66
N ALA A 219 16.99 -28.41 -6.81
CA ALA A 219 15.84 -27.58 -6.42
C ALA A 219 15.83 -27.31 -4.90
N LYS A 220 16.01 -28.35 -4.08
CA LYS A 220 16.09 -28.23 -2.62
C LYS A 220 17.29 -27.40 -2.17
N TRP A 221 18.43 -27.49 -2.86
CA TRP A 221 19.57 -26.63 -2.57
C TRP A 221 19.24 -25.14 -2.79
N ARG A 222 18.58 -24.80 -3.92
CA ARG A 222 18.19 -23.41 -4.21
C ARG A 222 17.24 -22.85 -3.15
N GLU A 223 16.28 -23.67 -2.70
CA GLU A 223 15.33 -23.32 -1.65
C GLU A 223 16.02 -23.11 -0.28
N GLN A 224 16.93 -24.01 0.10
CA GLN A 224 17.62 -23.91 1.40
C GLN A 224 18.67 -22.79 1.44
N ARG A 225 19.22 -22.38 0.28
CA ARG A 225 20.22 -21.31 0.22
C ARG A 225 19.66 -19.92 0.54
N VAL A 226 18.37 -19.71 0.34
CA VAL A 226 17.69 -18.43 0.67
C VAL A 226 17.16 -18.39 2.10
N ASP A 227 17.24 -19.49 2.85
CA ASP A 227 16.86 -19.54 4.26
C ASP A 227 17.88 -18.75 5.11
N PRO A 228 17.46 -17.85 6.02
CA PRO A 228 18.36 -17.10 6.90
C PRO A 228 19.32 -17.96 7.74
N ARG A 229 18.95 -19.22 7.99
CA ARG A 229 19.80 -20.21 8.67
C ARG A 229 21.03 -20.59 7.84
N TYR A 230 20.99 -20.40 6.53
CA TYR A 230 22.13 -20.68 5.65
C TYR A 230 23.38 -19.86 6.01
N GLU A 231 23.19 -18.60 6.40
CA GLU A 231 24.31 -17.73 6.79
C GLU A 231 24.77 -17.97 8.23
N THR A 232 23.84 -18.30 9.11
CA THR A 232 24.03 -18.31 10.57
C THR A 232 24.33 -19.69 11.16
N ASP A 233 23.74 -20.76 10.60
CA ASP A 233 23.91 -22.14 11.04
C ASP A 233 24.88 -22.90 10.12
N LYS A 234 26.02 -23.29 10.69
CA LYS A 234 27.09 -24.00 9.98
C LYS A 234 26.67 -25.42 9.56
N ASP A 235 25.85 -26.10 10.35
CA ASP A 235 25.40 -27.46 10.05
C ASP A 235 24.32 -27.45 8.98
N PHE A 236 23.41 -26.47 9.02
CA PHE A 236 22.41 -26.24 7.99
C PHE A 236 23.05 -25.92 6.63
N ARG A 237 24.04 -25.01 6.61
CA ARG A 237 24.81 -24.70 5.39
C ARG A 237 25.55 -25.91 4.84
N ARG A 238 26.18 -26.72 5.70
CA ARG A 238 26.90 -27.93 5.27
C ARG A 238 25.95 -28.98 4.69
N ALA A 239 24.76 -29.14 5.27
CA ALA A 239 23.73 -30.02 4.74
C ALA A 239 23.22 -29.54 3.38
N THR A 240 23.02 -28.22 3.26
CA THR A 240 22.61 -27.59 2.00
C THR A 240 23.67 -27.78 0.91
N GLU A 241 24.94 -27.44 1.17
CA GLU A 241 26.04 -27.62 0.20
C GLU A 241 26.28 -29.09 -0.20
N LYS A 242 25.93 -30.03 0.68
CA LYS A 242 25.96 -31.46 0.34
C LYS A 242 24.91 -31.80 -0.73
N LEU A 243 23.72 -31.19 -0.69
CA LEU A 243 22.70 -31.37 -1.74
C LEU A 243 23.22 -30.88 -3.10
N PHE A 244 23.97 -29.78 -3.12
CA PHE A 244 24.62 -29.29 -4.34
C PHE A 244 25.70 -30.26 -4.86
N ALA A 245 26.57 -30.74 -3.97
CA ALA A 245 27.61 -31.70 -4.33
C ALA A 245 27.01 -33.02 -4.85
N ASP A 246 25.93 -33.51 -4.25
CA ASP A 246 25.25 -34.74 -4.66
C ASP A 246 24.50 -34.57 -5.99
N ALA A 247 24.02 -33.36 -6.31
CA ALA A 247 23.42 -33.03 -7.61
C ALA A 247 24.45 -32.99 -8.77
N HIS A 248 25.72 -32.70 -8.46
CA HIS A 248 26.81 -32.56 -9.44
C HIS A 248 27.74 -33.78 -9.55
N ARG A 249 27.42 -34.88 -8.85
CA ARG A 249 28.13 -36.16 -8.91
C ARG A 249 27.53 -37.09 -9.94
#